data_AF-A0A3P6SZ36-F1
#
_entry.id   AF-A0A3P6SZ36-F1
#
_cell.length_a   1.000
_cell.length_b   1.000
_cell.length_c   1.000
_cell.angle_alpha   90.00
_cell.angle_beta   90.00
_cell.angle_gamma   90.00
#
_symmetry.space_group_name_H-M   'P 1'
#
loop_
_entity.id
_entity.type
_entity.pdbx_description
1 polymer ?
#
loop_
_entity_poly.entity_id
_entity_poly.type
_entity_poly.pdbx_seq_one_letter_code
_entity_poly.pdbx_strand_id
1 'polypeptide(L)'
;MHYFYDEKYKMEWDHTINGMDVVEKISRDTMVLHQKHKTVWPAAARESLFVSHIRRVDGSKTGDAYDLYIVCNKDVTRSDVPVRF
;
A
#
# COMPACT_ATOMS: atom_id res chain seq x y z
N MET A 1 6.35 14.04 2.47
CA MET A 1 6.04 12.66 2.89
C MET A 1 5.36 11.95 1.72
N HIS A 2 6.12 11.38 0.78
CA HIS A 2 5.56 10.65 -0.38
C HIS A 2 6.18 9.27 -0.57
N TYR A 3 7.38 9.01 -0.03
CA TYR A 3 8.13 7.76 -0.24
C TYR A 3 7.41 6.47 0.18
N PHE A 4 6.57 6.50 1.22
CA PHE A 4 5.83 5.30 1.66
C PHE A 4 4.58 5.01 0.81
N TYR A 5 3.92 6.06 0.31
CA TYR A 5 2.64 5.96 -0.39
C TYR A 5 2.81 5.87 -1.91
N ASP A 6 3.71 6.67 -2.49
CA ASP A 6 3.91 6.75 -3.92
C ASP A 6 4.50 5.44 -4.43
N GLU A 7 3.81 4.84 -5.40
CA GLU A 7 4.14 3.54 -5.97
C GLU A 7 5.56 3.51 -6.53
N LYS A 8 6.07 4.64 -7.02
CA LYS A 8 7.34 4.73 -7.74
C LYS A 8 8.54 4.39 -6.87
N TYR A 9 8.47 4.73 -5.59
CA TYR A 9 9.56 4.48 -4.66
C TYR A 9 9.45 3.13 -3.98
N LYS A 10 8.31 2.43 -4.11
CA LYS A 10 8.05 1.23 -3.33
C LYS A 10 9.06 0.11 -3.60
N MET A 11 9.45 -0.06 -4.86
CA MET A 11 10.48 -1.03 -5.25
C MET A 11 11.90 -0.61 -4.85
N GLU A 12 12.14 0.67 -4.54
CA GLU A 12 13.47 1.17 -4.14
C GLU A 12 13.75 0.91 -2.66
N TRP A 13 12.74 1.03 -1.80
CA TRP A 13 12.91 0.91 -0.34
C TRP A 13 12.38 -0.41 0.25
N ASP A 14 11.36 -1.02 -0.35
CA ASP A 14 10.74 -2.23 0.20
C ASP A 14 11.49 -3.48 -0.29
N HIS A 15 12.39 -3.97 0.54
CA HIS A 15 13.17 -5.17 0.23
C HIS A 15 12.40 -6.48 0.44
N THR A 16 11.14 -6.43 0.89
CA THR A 16 10.32 -7.64 1.14
C THR A 16 9.50 -8.06 -0.08
N ILE A 17 9.33 -7.18 -1.06
CA ILE A 17 8.57 -7.45 -2.27
C ILE A 17 9.48 -7.86 -3.45
N ASN A 18 8.93 -8.68 -4.33
CA ASN A 18 9.53 -9.11 -5.60
C ASN A 18 8.87 -8.45 -6.80
N GLY A 19 7.68 -7.87 -6.63
CA GLY A 19 6.96 -7.16 -7.67
C GLY A 19 5.72 -6.47 -7.12
N MET A 20 5.29 -5.42 -7.79
CA MET A 20 4.10 -4.66 -7.46
C MET A 20 3.47 -4.09 -8.72
N ASP A 21 2.14 -4.16 -8.79
CA ASP A 21 1.34 -3.57 -9.85
C ASP A 21 0.29 -2.63 -9.26
N VAL A 22 0.09 -1.46 -9.90
CA VAL A 22 -1.04 -0.57 -9.60
C VAL A 22 -2.24 -1.09 -10.38
N VAL A 23 -3.18 -1.73 -9.66
CA VAL A 23 -4.39 -2.31 -10.25
C VAL A 23 -5.37 -1.20 -10.68
N GLU A 24 -5.53 -0.19 -9.84
CA GLU A 24 -6.45 0.92 -10.10
C GLU A 24 -6.04 2.18 -9.33
N LYS A 25 -6.17 3.35 -9.95
CA LYS A 25 -6.09 4.64 -9.26
C LYS A 25 -7.51 5.20 -9.11
N ILE A 26 -8.08 5.05 -7.91
CA ILE A 26 -9.45 5.49 -7.60
C ILE A 26 -9.49 7.02 -7.51
N SER A 27 -8.47 7.63 -6.92
CA SER A 27 -8.30 9.07 -6.78
C SER A 27 -6.82 9.44 -6.70
N ARG A 28 -6.51 10.73 -6.51
CA ARG A 28 -5.14 11.20 -6.30
C ARG A 28 -4.49 10.67 -5.02
N ASP A 29 -5.31 10.29 -4.04
CA ASP A 29 -4.92 9.87 -2.70
C ASP A 29 -5.34 8.44 -2.36
N THR A 30 -5.90 7.70 -3.33
CA THR A 30 -6.40 6.33 -3.14
C THR A 30 -6.07 5.46 -4.36
N MET A 31 -5.43 4.33 -4.13
CA MET A 31 -5.10 3.35 -5.18
C MET A 31 -5.25 1.91 -4.68
N VAL A 32 -5.44 0.99 -5.60
CA VAL A 32 -5.41 -0.47 -5.35
C VAL A 32 -4.07 -1.01 -5.81
N LEU A 33 -3.37 -1.71 -4.93
CA LEU A 33 -2.06 -2.30 -5.19
C LEU A 33 -2.12 -3.82 -5.08
N HIS A 34 -1.52 -4.50 -6.07
CA HIS A 34 -1.18 -5.92 -6.00
C HIS A 34 0.31 -6.06 -5.73
N GLN A 35 0.68 -6.80 -4.68
CA GLN A 35 2.05 -7.00 -4.27
C GLN A 35 2.39 -8.48 -4.21
N LYS A 36 3.58 -8.83 -4.70
CA LYS A 36 4.17 -10.17 -4.62
C LYS A 36 5.34 -10.14 -3.66
N HIS A 37 5.29 -10.94 -2.61
CA HIS A 37 6.31 -10.98 -1.57
C HIS A 37 7.43 -11.96 -1.92
N LYS A 38 8.62 -11.74 -1.34
CA LYS A 38 9.69 -12.73 -1.32
C LYS A 38 9.24 -13.96 -0.53
N THR A 39 9.39 -15.13 -1.14
CA THR A 39 9.06 -16.40 -0.50
C THR A 39 10.06 -16.70 0.61
N VAL A 40 9.55 -16.98 1.81
CA VAL A 40 10.35 -17.47 2.94
C VAL A 40 10.09 -18.97 3.06
N TRP A 41 11.06 -19.78 2.66
CA TRP A 41 10.97 -21.23 2.82
C TRP A 41 10.81 -21.59 4.31
N PRO A 42 9.94 -22.55 4.69
CA PRO A 42 9.21 -23.51 3.85
C PRO A 42 7.81 -23.08 3.40
N ALA A 43 7.43 -21.82 3.59
CA ALA A 43 6.09 -21.34 3.25
C ALA A 43 5.90 -21.12 1.74
N ALA A 44 4.64 -21.17 1.30
CA ALA A 44 4.26 -20.76 -0.04
C ALA A 44 4.51 -19.27 -0.28
N ALA A 45 4.62 -18.89 -1.56
CA ALA A 45 4.74 -17.50 -1.96
C ALA A 45 3.44 -16.74 -1.64
N ARG A 46 3.56 -15.53 -1.07
CA ARG A 46 2.41 -14.72 -0.67
C ARG A 46 2.21 -13.56 -1.62
N GLU A 47 0.96 -13.33 -1.97
CA GLU A 47 0.52 -12.11 -2.65
C GLU A 47 -0.44 -11.32 -1.76
N SER A 48 -0.55 -10.01 -1.99
CA SER A 48 -1.46 -9.13 -1.26
C SER A 48 -2.15 -8.19 -2.22
N LEU A 49 -3.46 -8.01 -2.04
CA LEU A 49 -4.27 -7.05 -2.80
C LEU A 49 -4.98 -6.13 -1.80
N PHE A 50 -4.65 -4.85 -1.82
CA PHE A 50 -5.16 -3.90 -0.86
C PHE A 50 -5.38 -2.53 -1.46
N VAL A 51 -6.32 -1.80 -0.88
CA VAL A 51 -6.46 -0.35 -1.09
C VAL A 51 -5.45 0.35 -0.19
N SER A 52 -4.68 1.28 -0.76
CA SER A 52 -3.84 2.21 -0.05
C SER A 52 -4.43 3.61 -0.15
N HIS A 53 -4.69 4.25 1.00
CA HIS A 53 -5.24 5.59 1.08
C HIS A 53 -4.35 6.48 1.96
N ILE A 54 -3.98 7.66 1.46
CA ILE A 54 -3.27 8.69 2.23
C ILE A 54 -4.20 9.86 2.55
N ARG A 55 -4.15 10.36 3.79
CA ARG A 55 -4.93 11.52 4.20
C ARG A 55 -4.18 12.39 5.21
N ARG A 56 -4.31 13.70 5.05
CA ARG A 56 -3.92 14.69 6.06
C ARG A 56 -5.03 14.80 7.10
N VAL A 57 -4.70 14.67 8.38
CA VAL A 57 -5.67 14.55 9.49
C VAL A 57 -5.47 15.62 10.57
N ASP A 58 -5.10 16.82 10.14
CA ASP A 58 -4.85 17.95 11.05
C ASP A 58 -6.09 18.37 11.86
N GLY A 59 -7.30 18.11 11.37
CA GLY A 59 -8.53 18.42 12.10
C GLY A 59 -8.69 17.65 13.41
N SER A 60 -7.94 16.56 13.58
CA SER A 60 -7.95 15.72 14.79
C SER A 60 -6.77 15.98 15.71
N LYS A 61 -5.94 17.00 15.43
CA LYS A 61 -4.74 17.30 16.21
C LYS A 61 -5.05 18.18 17.42
N THR A 62 -4.34 17.97 18.51
CA THR A 62 -4.36 18.86 19.67
C THR A 62 -3.36 20.00 19.52
N GLY A 63 -3.80 21.23 19.84
CA GLY A 63 -2.92 22.37 20.08
C GLY A 63 -1.91 22.65 18.96
N ASP A 64 -0.64 22.67 19.36
CA ASP A 64 0.56 23.02 18.59
C ASP A 64 1.19 21.84 17.83
N ALA A 65 0.49 20.70 17.74
CA ALA A 65 0.99 19.54 17.03
C ALA A 65 1.33 19.85 15.55
N TYR A 66 2.42 19.24 15.08
CA TYR A 66 2.86 19.29 13.69
C TYR A 66 1.83 18.64 12.73
N ASP A 67 2.07 18.82 11.42
CA ASP A 67 1.27 18.20 10.36
C ASP A 67 1.15 16.68 10.55
N LEU A 68 -0.08 16.16 10.47
CA LEU A 68 -0.35 14.74 10.67
C LEU A 68 -0.89 14.12 9.38
N TYR A 69 -0.23 13.04 8.94
CA TYR A 69 -0.65 12.24 7.80
C TYR A 69 -0.84 10.79 8.23
N ILE A 70 -1.88 10.15 7.70
CA ILE A 70 -2.12 8.72 7.85
C ILE A 70 -2.08 8.06 6.48
N VAL A 71 -1.45 6.91 6.38
CA VAL A 71 -1.57 5.99 5.25
C VAL A 71 -2.20 4.71 5.77
N CYS A 72 -3.33 4.31 5.21
CA CYS A 72 -4.03 3.09 5.57
C CYS A 72 -3.99 2.11 4.40
N ASN A 73 -3.56 0.88 4.69
CA ASN A 73 -3.60 -0.22 3.74
C ASN A 73 -4.63 -1.23 4.24
N LYS A 74 -5.64 -1.53 3.41
CA LYS A 74 -6.71 -2.45 3.75
C LYS A 74 -6.93 -3.46 2.64
N ASP A 75 -6.87 -4.74 2.98
CA ASP A 75 -7.12 -5.83 2.04
C ASP A 75 -8.50 -5.72 1.39
N VAL A 76 -8.54 -5.99 0.09
CA VAL A 76 -9.74 -6.06 -0.74
C VAL A 76 -9.75 -7.31 -1.59
N THR A 77 -10.95 -7.77 -1.94
CA THR A 77 -11.14 -8.90 -2.86
C THR A 77 -11.71 -8.39 -4.17
N ARG A 78 -11.11 -8.80 -5.28
CA ARG A 78 -11.53 -8.43 -6.64
C ARG A 78 -11.54 -9.65 -7.53
N SER A 79 -12.64 -9.88 -8.24
CA SER A 79 -12.77 -11.04 -9.13
C SER A 79 -11.88 -10.95 -10.37
N ASP A 80 -11.56 -9.73 -10.80
CA ASP A 80 -10.72 -9.44 -11.97
C ASP A 80 -9.21 -9.56 -11.68
N VAL A 81 -8.81 -9.63 -10.39
CA VAL A 81 -7.41 -9.77 -9.97
C VAL A 81 -7.28 -10.97 -9.02
N PRO A 82 -7.07 -12.19 -9.55
CA PRO A 82 -6.89 -13.38 -8.72
C PRO A 82 -5.54 -13.33 -8.00
N VAL A 83 -5.58 -13.40 -6.67
CA VAL A 83 -4.42 -13.38 -5.77
C VAL A 83 -4.07 -14.81 -5.37
N ARG A 84 -2.77 -15.15 -5.39
CA ARG A 84 -2.27 -16.46 -4.93
C ARG A 84 -1.74 -16.38 -3.50
N PHE A 85 -2.15 -17.34 -2.66
CA PHE A 85 -1.76 -17.44 -1.25
C PHE A 85 -0.72 -18.54 -1.00
#